data_AF-A0A1V5JLC6-F1
#
_entry.id   AF-A0A1V5JLC6-F1
#
_cell.length_a   1.000
_cell.length_b   1.000
_cell.length_c   1.000
_cell.angle_alpha   90.00
_cell.angle_beta   90.00
_cell.angle_gamma   90.00
#
_symmetry.space_group_name_H-M   'P 1'
#
loop_
_entity.id
_entity.type
_entity.pdbx_description
1 polymer ?
#
loop_
_entity_poly.entity_id
_entity_poly.type
_entity_poly.pdbx_seq_one_letter_code
_entity_poly.pdbx_strand_id
1 'polypeptide(L)'
;MRALEAGVGKEDRDFLLRRIHRLKGSLGAFWMERSGALAREVEGALKRGDDEGARRGLALLALRSEEEGRALGRALEDRRGTR
;
A
#
# COMPACT_ATOMS: atom_id res chain seq x y z
N MET A 1 -22.61 -2.95 24.59
CA MET A 1 -22.34 -2.64 23.16
C MET A 1 -20.93 -2.09 22.87
N ARG A 2 -20.14 -1.59 23.84
CA ARG A 2 -18.78 -1.04 23.57
C ARG A 2 -17.67 -2.06 23.22
N ALA A 3 -17.80 -3.33 23.60
CA ALA A 3 -16.74 -4.33 23.38
C ALA A 3 -16.70 -4.89 21.94
N LEU A 4 -17.83 -4.85 21.21
CA LEU A 4 -17.92 -5.31 19.83
C LEU A 4 -17.25 -4.32 18.86
N GLU A 5 -17.46 -3.01 19.04
CA GLU A 5 -16.82 -1.97 18.20
C GLU A 5 -15.29 -1.95 18.34
N ALA A 6 -14.78 -2.20 19.53
CA ALA A 6 -13.33 -2.30 19.78
C ALA A 6 -12.69 -3.56 19.16
N GLY A 7 -13.45 -4.66 19.06
CA GLY A 7 -13.00 -5.91 18.43
C GLY A 7 -12.93 -5.80 16.90
N VAL A 8 -13.97 -5.22 16.30
CA VAL A 8 -14.06 -5.02 14.84
C VAL A 8 -12.93 -4.11 14.34
N GLY A 9 -12.66 -3.00 15.04
CA GLY A 9 -11.56 -2.09 14.65
C GLY A 9 -10.16 -2.71 14.75
N LYS A 10 -9.96 -3.71 15.63
CA LYS A 10 -8.69 -4.42 15.77
C LYS A 10 -8.51 -5.48 14.68
N GLU A 11 -9.53 -6.27 14.40
CA GLU A 11 -9.52 -7.28 13.33
C GLU A 11 -9.26 -6.65 11.96
N ASP A 12 -9.92 -5.52 11.68
CA ASP A 12 -9.71 -4.75 10.45
C ASP A 12 -8.29 -4.18 10.36
N ARG A 13 -7.74 -3.67 11.46
CA ARG A 13 -6.37 -3.16 11.50
C ARG A 13 -5.34 -4.24 11.27
N ASP A 14 -5.51 -5.41 11.88
CA ASP A 14 -4.62 -6.56 11.68
C ASP A 14 -4.67 -7.08 10.24
N PHE A 15 -5.86 -7.08 9.63
CA PHE A 15 -6.03 -7.37 8.21
C PHE A 15 -5.28 -6.37 7.32
N LEU A 16 -5.43 -5.06 7.58
CA LEU A 16 -4.74 -4.01 6.85
C LEU A 16 -3.22 -4.10 7.00
N LEU A 17 -2.72 -4.42 8.20
CA LEU A 17 -1.30 -4.62 8.48
C LEU A 17 -0.71 -5.78 7.65
N ARG A 18 -1.41 -6.92 7.59
CA ARG A 18 -0.97 -8.05 6.74
C ARG A 18 -0.97 -7.68 5.26
N ARG A 19 -1.95 -6.90 4.82
CA ARG A 19 -2.08 -6.47 3.42
C ARG A 19 -0.97 -5.49 3.03
N ILE A 20 -0.71 -4.46 3.84
CA ILE A 20 0.34 -3.47 3.57
C ILE A 20 1.73 -4.10 3.62
N HIS A 21 1.95 -5.08 4.51
CA HIS A 21 3.21 -5.81 4.59
C HIS A 21 3.52 -6.57 3.29
N ARG A 22 2.54 -7.28 2.73
CA ARG A 22 2.69 -7.96 1.43
C ARG A 22 2.94 -6.97 0.29
N LEU A 23 2.16 -5.87 0.27
CA LEU A 23 2.27 -4.84 -0.76
C LEU A 23 3.65 -4.19 -0.76
N LYS A 24 4.18 -3.83 0.41
CA LYS A 24 5.54 -3.31 0.57
C LYS A 24 6.59 -4.26 -0.01
N GLY A 25 6.45 -5.57 0.22
CA GLY A 25 7.34 -6.58 -0.35
C GLY A 25 7.31 -6.60 -1.88
N SER A 26 6.13 -6.54 -2.48
CA SER A 26 5.98 -6.44 -3.94
C SER A 26 6.57 -5.15 -4.50
N LEU A 27 6.29 -4.00 -3.87
CA LEU A 27 6.80 -2.71 -4.31
C LEU A 27 8.34 -2.65 -4.29
N GLY A 28 8.96 -3.26 -3.28
CA GLY A 28 10.43 -3.43 -3.24
C GLY A 28 10.95 -4.30 -4.38
N ALA A 29 10.27 -5.39 -4.72
CA ALA A 29 10.68 -6.27 -5.82
C ALA A 29 10.60 -5.60 -7.21
N PHE A 30 9.72 -4.60 -7.38
CA PHE A 30 9.57 -3.84 -8.61
C PHE A 30 10.31 -2.48 -8.60
N TRP A 31 11.19 -2.24 -7.62
CA TRP A 31 11.97 -0.99 -7.50
C TRP A 31 11.11 0.27 -7.39
N MET A 32 9.89 0.13 -6.86
CA MET A 32 8.92 1.21 -6.70
C MET A 32 9.20 1.94 -5.38
N GLU A 33 10.41 2.52 -5.24
CA GLU A 33 10.95 3.05 -3.99
C GLU A 33 10.02 4.05 -3.28
N ARG A 34 9.37 4.93 -4.06
CA ARG A 34 8.45 5.95 -3.51
C ARG A 34 7.17 5.32 -2.95
N SER A 35 6.56 4.40 -3.68
CA SER A 35 5.41 3.64 -3.19
C SER A 35 5.79 2.72 -2.02
N GLY A 36 7.01 2.17 -2.03
CA GLY A 36 7.56 1.39 -0.92
C GLY A 36 7.71 2.22 0.36
N ALA A 37 8.18 3.46 0.26
CA ALA A 37 8.25 4.41 1.38
C ALA A 37 6.85 4.74 1.91
N LEU A 38 5.90 5.05 1.03
CA LEU A 38 4.52 5.33 1.42
C LEU A 38 3.84 4.12 2.10
N ALA A 39 4.11 2.91 1.64
CA ALA A 39 3.62 1.69 2.30
C ALA A 39 4.20 1.50 3.71
N ARG A 40 5.45 1.91 3.95
CA ARG A 40 6.06 1.92 5.30
C ARG A 40 5.40 2.97 6.21
N GLU A 41 5.07 4.13 5.67
CA GLU A 41 4.36 5.18 6.41
C GLU A 41 2.96 4.72 6.84
N VAL A 42 2.21 4.09 5.92
CA VAL A 42 0.90 3.48 6.22
C VAL A 42 1.02 2.41 7.30
N GLU A 43 2.01 1.51 7.19
CA GLU A 43 2.26 0.49 8.22
C GLU A 43 2.55 1.13 9.58
N GLY A 44 3.32 2.22 9.62
CA GLY A 44 3.59 3.00 10.83
C GLY A 44 2.34 3.64 11.42
N ALA A 45 1.47 4.23 10.59
CA ALA A 45 0.21 4.83 11.02
C ALA A 45 -0.72 3.79 11.65
N LEU A 46 -0.89 2.63 10.99
CA LEU A 46 -1.67 1.51 11.51
C LEU A 46 -1.13 1.02 12.87
N LYS A 47 0.20 0.87 13.03
CA LYS A 47 0.81 0.45 14.31
C LYS A 47 0.59 1.45 15.44
N ARG A 48 0.54 2.75 15.13
CA ARG A 48 0.25 3.82 16.11
C ARG A 48 -1.24 4.00 16.39
N GLY A 49 -2.11 3.32 15.64
CA GLY A 49 -3.55 3.51 15.70
C GLY A 49 -4.05 4.83 15.10
N ASP A 50 -3.24 5.46 14.24
CA ASP A 50 -3.62 6.64 13.46
C ASP A 50 -4.40 6.20 12.22
N ASP A 51 -5.70 5.98 12.39
CA ASP A 51 -6.57 5.45 11.33
C ASP A 51 -6.76 6.44 10.17
N GLU A 52 -6.73 7.76 10.44
CA GLU A 52 -6.85 8.79 9.42
C GLU A 52 -5.57 8.90 8.59
N GLY A 53 -4.40 8.88 9.24
CA GLY A 53 -3.11 8.82 8.54
C GLY A 53 -2.99 7.56 7.69
N ALA A 54 -3.44 6.40 8.21
CA ALA A 54 -3.48 5.16 7.45
C ALA A 54 -4.41 5.24 6.24
N ARG A 55 -5.63 5.80 6.39
CA ARG A 55 -6.58 5.97 5.26
C ARG A 55 -6.01 6.88 4.18
N ARG A 56 -5.44 8.03 4.54
CA ARG A 56 -4.83 8.96 3.58
C ARG A 56 -3.67 8.31 2.84
N GLY A 57 -2.78 7.63 3.57
CA GLY A 57 -1.65 6.94 2.95
C GLY A 57 -2.09 5.81 2.02
N LEU A 58 -3.14 5.04 2.39
CA LEU A 58 -3.72 4.01 1.51
C LEU A 58 -4.34 4.60 0.23
N ALA A 59 -5.04 5.73 0.34
CA ALA A 59 -5.61 6.42 -0.83
C ALA A 59 -4.52 6.91 -1.79
N LEU A 60 -3.45 7.53 -1.25
CA LEU A 60 -2.30 7.97 -2.04
C LEU A 60 -1.58 6.78 -2.70
N LEU A 61 -1.45 5.66 -1.98
CA LEU A 61 -0.80 4.45 -2.49
C LEU A 61 -1.59 3.83 -3.65
N ALA A 62 -2.93 3.85 -3.58
CA ALA A 62 -3.78 3.39 -4.66
C ALA A 62 -3.61 4.24 -5.93
N LEU A 63 -3.62 5.58 -5.79
CA LEU A 63 -3.42 6.50 -6.91
C LEU A 63 -2.03 6.31 -7.57
N ARG A 64 -0.99 6.15 -6.76
CA ARG A 64 0.39 5.95 -7.25
C ARG A 64 0.61 4.59 -7.88
N SER A 65 0.04 3.53 -7.32
CA SER A 65 0.17 2.18 -7.87
C SER A 65 -0.40 2.09 -9.29
N GLU A 66 -1.48 2.82 -9.57
CA GLU A 66 -2.08 2.88 -10.91
C GLU A 66 -1.19 3.66 -11.90
N GLU A 67 -0.61 4.78 -11.47
CA GLU A 67 0.32 5.59 -12.27
C GLU A 67 1.61 4.80 -12.60
N GLU A 68 2.23 4.21 -11.58
CA GLU A 68 3.48 3.45 -11.75
C GLU A 68 3.25 2.13 -12.50
N GLY A 69 2.10 1.45 -12.29
CA GLY A 69 1.71 0.27 -13.05
C GLY A 69 1.54 0.57 -14.55
N ARG A 70 0.92 1.71 -14.89
CA ARG A 70 0.82 2.16 -16.28
C ARG A 70 2.19 2.51 -16.88
N ALA A 71 3.05 3.20 -16.14
CA ALA A 71 4.40 3.54 -16.60
C ALA A 71 5.26 2.28 -16.86
N LEU A 72 5.18 1.28 -15.98
CA LEU A 72 5.85 -0.01 -16.16
C LEU A 72 5.30 -0.77 -17.38
N GLY A 73 3.98 -0.78 -17.56
CA GLY A 73 3.34 -1.38 -18.73
C GLY A 73 3.89 -0.81 -20.05
N ARG A 74 3.97 0.52 -20.17
CA ARG A 74 4.57 1.19 -21.33
C ARG A 74 6.03 0.82 -21.53
N ALA A 75 6.84 0.84 -20.47
CA ALA A 75 8.26 0.48 -20.55
C ALA A 75 8.49 -0.97 -21.01
N LEU A 76 7.59 -1.90 -20.65
CA LEU A 76 7.64 -3.28 -21.10
C LEU A 76 7.18 -3.46 -22.56
N GLU A 77 6.18 -2.68 -22.99
CA GLU A 77 5.72 -2.62 -24.38
C GLU A 77 6.81 -2.06 -25.30
N ASP A 78 7.45 -0.95 -24.91
CA ASP A 78 8.55 -0.33 -25.65
C ASP A 78 9.69 -1.33 -25.87
N ARG A 79 10.06 -2.10 -24.83
CA ARG A 79 11.08 -3.15 -24.93
C ARG A 79 10.70 -4.32 -25.85
N ARG A 80 9.40 -4.60 -26.03
CA ARG A 80 8.93 -5.63 -26.97
C ARG A 80 8.90 -5.13 -28.41
N GLY A 81 8.64 -3.84 -28.64
CA GLY A 81 8.63 -3.23 -29.97
C GLY A 81 10.03 -2.98 -30.56
N THR A 82 11.07 -2.98 -29.74
CA THR A 82 12.48 -2.84 -30.16
C THR A 82 13.19 -4.18 -30.44
N ARG A 83 12.44 -5.28 -30.62
CA ARG A 83 12.98 -6.62 -30.96
C ARG A 83 12.52 -7.07 -32.34
#